data_AF-A0A1G5Z0F8-F1
#
_entry.id   AF-A0A1G5Z0F8-F1
#
_cell.length_a   1.000
_cell.length_b   1.000
_cell.length_c   1.000
_cell.angle_alpha   90.00
_cell.angle_beta   90.00
_cell.angle_gamma   90.00
#
_symmetry.space_group_name_H-M   'P 1'
#
loop_
_entity.id
_entity.type
_entity.pdbx_description
1 polymer ?
#
loop_
_entity_poly.entity_id
_entity_poly.type
_entity_poly.pdbx_seq_one_letter_code
_entity_poly.pdbx_strand_id
1 'polypeptide(L)'
;MNKKFNVGFLILSMVSFLSFGQQIQMPQASPSAKIIQRVGLTDVTVDYSRPSTKGRKIFGELVPYGEVWRTGANAATVFSFSTDVTIGGQLVPAGSYALYAIPGKNDWTIIFSKNTKLWGAIGYKPAEDQLRFNVEPSKTSKKYETFEIAFNNFTDNSAVVSMKWEYARVDFKIQTDVDPIVMADIQKLVIDTQTTDPGLLFQAGSYYFTNSKDLNQAYAWVKTSTDMDPKYWTVHLRAKIEVALGMKTEALQSANKSRAMAEEAKNPDYIALNQRLIKSIK
;
A
#
# COMPACT_ATOMS: atom_id res chain seq x y z
N MET A 1 -60.86 -31.26 -56.20
CA MET A 1 -59.73 -30.88 -57.08
C MET A 1 -59.13 -29.60 -56.54
N ASN A 2 -57.86 -29.63 -56.10
CA ASN A 2 -56.89 -28.52 -55.98
C ASN A 2 -55.86 -28.87 -54.90
N LYS A 3 -54.76 -29.51 -55.35
CA LYS A 3 -53.56 -29.78 -54.56
C LYS A 3 -52.82 -28.47 -54.32
N LYS A 4 -52.54 -28.14 -53.05
CA LYS A 4 -51.67 -27.01 -52.68
C LYS A 4 -50.21 -27.42 -52.91
N PHE A 5 -49.51 -26.69 -53.77
CA PHE A 5 -48.07 -26.82 -54.02
C PHE A 5 -47.32 -25.97 -52.98
N ASN A 6 -46.51 -26.61 -52.13
CA ASN A 6 -45.59 -25.91 -51.23
C ASN A 6 -44.32 -25.56 -52.01
N VAL A 7 -44.10 -24.27 -52.28
CA VAL A 7 -42.83 -23.75 -52.81
C VAL A 7 -41.93 -23.44 -51.61
N GLY A 8 -40.88 -24.23 -51.44
CA GLY A 8 -39.84 -24.00 -50.43
C GLY A 8 -38.98 -22.80 -50.81
N PHE A 9 -38.90 -21.82 -49.90
CA PHE A 9 -38.03 -20.64 -50.04
C PHE A 9 -36.66 -20.99 -49.45
N LEU A 10 -35.63 -21.08 -50.31
CA LEU A 10 -34.24 -21.31 -49.91
C LEU A 10 -33.67 -19.99 -49.36
N ILE A 11 -33.58 -19.88 -48.03
CA ILE A 11 -32.92 -18.73 -47.37
C ILE A 11 -31.40 -18.93 -47.46
N LEU A 12 -30.76 -18.18 -48.34
CA LEU A 12 -29.31 -18.08 -48.43
C LEU A 12 -28.82 -17.15 -47.29
N SER A 13 -28.35 -17.73 -46.18
CA SER A 13 -27.80 -16.96 -45.06
C SER A 13 -26.42 -16.41 -45.44
N MET A 14 -26.38 -15.14 -45.82
CA MET A 14 -25.15 -14.38 -46.08
C MET A 14 -24.50 -14.02 -44.73
N VAL A 15 -23.58 -14.87 -44.26
CA VAL A 15 -22.76 -14.58 -43.06
C VAL A 15 -21.81 -13.44 -43.40
N SER A 16 -22.16 -12.24 -42.95
CA SER A 16 -21.29 -11.08 -43.05
C SER A 16 -20.20 -11.23 -41.99
N PHE A 17 -19.00 -11.64 -42.40
CA PHE A 17 -17.81 -11.52 -41.55
C PHE A 17 -17.55 -10.03 -41.34
N LEU A 18 -17.81 -9.53 -40.14
CA LEU A 18 -17.30 -8.24 -39.69
C LEU A 18 -15.77 -8.34 -39.67
N SER A 19 -15.13 -7.88 -40.75
CA SER A 19 -13.70 -7.59 -40.73
C SER A 19 -13.47 -6.44 -39.76
N PHE A 20 -13.09 -6.75 -38.52
CA PHE A 20 -12.38 -5.80 -37.69
C PHE A 20 -11.06 -5.51 -38.42
N GLY A 21 -10.96 -4.34 -39.05
CA GLY A 21 -9.71 -3.90 -39.65
C GLY A 21 -8.60 -3.95 -38.60
N GLN A 22 -7.54 -4.71 -38.87
CA GLN A 22 -6.34 -4.72 -38.05
C GLN A 22 -5.64 -3.37 -38.22
N GLN A 23 -5.95 -2.42 -37.33
CA GLN A 23 -5.17 -1.20 -37.21
C GLN A 23 -3.78 -1.54 -36.68
N ILE A 24 -2.72 -0.95 -37.25
CA ILE A 24 -1.36 -1.14 -36.77
C ILE A 24 -1.28 -0.65 -35.32
N GLN A 25 -0.92 -1.54 -34.40
CA GLN A 25 -0.75 -1.19 -32.99
C GLN A 25 0.57 -0.44 -32.81
N MET A 26 0.47 0.87 -32.58
CA MET A 26 1.63 1.73 -32.31
C MET A 26 1.85 1.87 -30.80
N PRO A 27 3.11 1.97 -30.33
CA PRO A 27 3.39 2.30 -28.93
C PRO A 27 2.75 3.63 -28.53
N GLN A 28 2.05 3.64 -27.38
CA GLN A 28 1.46 4.86 -26.84
C GLN A 28 2.55 5.84 -26.38
N ALA A 29 2.39 7.12 -26.70
CA ALA A 29 3.37 8.15 -26.34
C ALA A 29 3.56 8.32 -24.82
N SER A 30 2.53 7.97 -24.04
CA SER A 30 2.57 7.88 -22.58
C SER A 30 2.09 6.48 -22.17
N PRO A 31 2.99 5.51 -21.98
CA PRO A 31 2.62 4.16 -21.58
C PRO A 31 1.86 4.16 -20.25
N SER A 32 0.89 3.26 -20.12
CA SER A 32 0.18 3.05 -18.86
C SER A 32 1.05 2.28 -17.87
N ALA A 33 0.79 2.50 -16.58
CA ALA A 33 1.40 1.77 -15.47
C ALA A 33 0.37 1.63 -14.35
N LYS A 34 0.44 0.49 -13.65
CA LYS A 34 -0.36 0.22 -12.45
C LYS A 34 0.59 -0.19 -11.32
N ILE A 35 0.42 0.43 -10.15
CA ILE A 35 1.13 0.06 -8.92
C ILE A 35 0.10 -0.47 -7.94
N ILE A 36 0.40 -1.59 -7.28
CA ILE A 36 -0.35 -2.05 -6.12
C ILE A 36 0.65 -2.08 -4.96
N GLN A 37 0.38 -1.30 -3.92
CA GLN A 37 1.24 -1.18 -2.75
C GLN A 37 0.42 -1.37 -1.48
N ARG A 38 0.84 -2.33 -0.64
CA ARG A 38 0.31 -2.48 0.72
C ARG A 38 0.92 -1.40 1.63
N VAL A 39 0.09 -0.63 2.33
CA VAL A 39 0.48 0.34 3.36
C VAL A 39 -0.25 0.00 4.65
N GLY A 40 0.47 -0.54 5.63
CA GLY A 40 -0.16 -1.23 6.77
C GLY A 40 -1.03 -2.38 6.28
N LEU A 41 -2.34 -2.32 6.54
CA LEU A 41 -3.32 -3.32 6.08
C LEU A 41 -4.12 -2.86 4.85
N THR A 42 -3.83 -1.69 4.29
CA THR A 42 -4.54 -1.10 3.16
C THR A 42 -3.82 -1.37 1.84
N ASP A 43 -4.53 -1.87 0.83
CA ASP A 43 -4.05 -1.89 -0.54
C ASP A 43 -4.29 -0.52 -1.19
N VAL A 44 -3.21 0.10 -1.64
CA VAL A 44 -3.20 1.34 -2.42
C VAL A 44 -2.88 0.98 -3.87
N THR A 45 -3.86 1.16 -4.77
CA THR A 45 -3.66 0.98 -6.21
C THR A 45 -3.52 2.35 -6.88
N VAL A 46 -2.54 2.48 -7.78
CA VAL A 46 -2.35 3.68 -8.60
C VAL A 46 -2.36 3.29 -10.07
N ASP A 47 -3.41 3.68 -10.78
CA ASP A 47 -3.53 3.55 -12.23
C ASP A 47 -3.16 4.88 -12.88
N TYR A 48 -2.09 4.91 -13.66
CA TYR A 48 -1.58 6.17 -14.24
C TYR A 48 -0.89 5.96 -15.59
N SER A 49 -0.57 7.06 -16.26
CA SER A 49 0.28 7.06 -17.47
C SER A 49 1.58 7.81 -17.22
N ARG A 50 2.63 7.41 -17.93
CA ARG A 50 4.00 7.90 -17.75
C ARG A 50 4.47 8.75 -18.93
N PRO A 51 4.05 10.02 -19.06
CA PRO A 51 4.52 10.90 -20.12
C PRO A 51 6.01 11.23 -20.00
N SER A 52 6.68 11.39 -21.14
CA SER A 52 8.08 11.85 -21.21
C SER A 52 8.19 13.34 -21.52
N THR A 53 9.28 13.97 -21.08
CA THR A 53 9.51 15.39 -21.32
C THR A 53 9.75 15.67 -22.80
N LYS A 54 10.48 14.77 -23.49
CA LYS A 54 10.86 14.90 -24.91
C LYS A 54 11.53 16.25 -25.21
N GLY A 55 12.41 16.69 -24.32
CA GLY A 55 13.14 17.96 -24.44
C GLY A 55 12.33 19.22 -24.09
N ARG A 56 11.04 19.09 -23.75
CA ARG A 56 10.20 20.21 -23.33
C ARG A 56 10.42 20.54 -21.86
N LYS A 57 10.29 21.82 -21.51
CA LYS A 57 10.12 22.26 -20.12
C LYS A 57 8.70 21.92 -19.67
N ILE A 58 8.57 21.33 -18.49
CA ILE A 58 7.27 20.84 -18.02
C ILE A 58 6.57 21.91 -17.21
N PHE A 59 7.11 22.27 -16.06
CA PHE A 59 6.43 23.16 -15.13
C PHE A 59 6.68 24.64 -15.47
N GLY A 60 5.60 25.40 -15.58
CA GLY A 60 5.58 26.77 -16.05
C GLY A 60 5.51 26.93 -17.57
N GLU A 61 5.45 25.83 -18.34
CA GLU A 61 5.22 25.84 -19.79
C GLU A 61 4.16 24.82 -20.19
N LEU A 62 4.53 23.53 -20.33
CA LEU A 62 3.55 22.48 -20.70
C LEU A 62 2.45 22.32 -19.64
N VAL A 63 2.84 22.44 -18.37
CA VAL A 63 1.95 22.47 -17.21
C VAL A 63 2.09 23.87 -16.58
N PRO A 64 1.18 24.80 -16.88
CA PRO A 64 1.24 26.16 -16.34
C PRO A 64 1.12 26.16 -14.81
N TYR A 65 1.78 27.13 -14.17
CA TYR A 65 1.62 27.34 -12.74
C TYR A 65 0.28 28.02 -12.45
N GLY A 66 -0.34 27.68 -11.32
CA GLY A 66 -1.63 28.24 -10.88
C GLY A 66 -2.86 27.63 -11.55
N GLU A 67 -2.66 26.75 -12.53
CA GLU A 67 -3.74 26.08 -13.27
C GLU A 67 -3.94 24.63 -12.81
N VAL A 68 -5.19 24.18 -12.87
CA VAL A 68 -5.53 22.78 -12.56
C VAL A 68 -4.96 21.87 -13.63
N TRP A 69 -4.16 20.90 -13.20
CA TRP A 69 -3.59 19.85 -14.02
C TRP A 69 -4.17 18.50 -13.61
N ARG A 70 -4.70 17.76 -14.59
CA ARG A 70 -4.94 16.31 -14.43
C ARG A 70 -3.58 15.61 -14.39
N THR A 71 -3.05 15.44 -13.19
CA THR A 71 -1.72 14.91 -12.91
C THR A 71 -1.44 13.64 -13.70
N GLY A 72 -0.45 13.70 -14.61
CA GLY A 72 -0.12 12.65 -15.59
C GLY A 72 -0.56 12.98 -17.03
N ALA A 73 -0.68 11.96 -17.89
CA ALA A 73 -1.13 12.06 -19.29
C ALA A 73 -2.30 11.08 -19.58
N ASN A 74 -2.97 11.22 -20.71
CA ASN A 74 -4.09 10.36 -21.15
C ASN A 74 -5.27 10.32 -20.14
N ALA A 75 -5.67 9.13 -19.67
CA ALA A 75 -6.69 8.94 -18.64
C ALA A 75 -6.22 9.47 -17.28
N ALA A 76 -7.15 9.91 -16.42
CA ALA A 76 -6.82 10.39 -15.08
C ALA A 76 -5.98 9.38 -14.30
N THR A 77 -4.97 9.90 -13.58
CA THR A 77 -4.28 9.10 -12.56
C THR A 77 -5.30 8.83 -11.46
N VAL A 78 -5.58 7.56 -11.17
CA VAL A 78 -6.56 7.16 -10.15
C VAL A 78 -5.85 6.45 -9.01
N PHE A 79 -6.10 6.92 -7.79
CA PHE A 79 -5.73 6.24 -6.57
C PHE A 79 -6.94 5.50 -6.02
N SER A 80 -6.78 4.23 -5.69
CA SER A 80 -7.80 3.43 -5.02
C SER A 80 -7.28 2.92 -3.67
N PHE A 81 -8.09 3.08 -2.63
CA PHE A 81 -7.80 2.65 -1.27
C PHE A 81 -8.79 1.57 -0.84
N SER A 82 -8.30 0.42 -0.36
CA SER A 82 -9.16 -0.68 0.11
C SER A 82 -9.81 -0.43 1.47
N THR A 83 -9.27 0.50 2.24
CA THR A 83 -9.80 0.98 3.53
C THR A 83 -9.67 2.49 3.57
N ASP A 84 -10.24 3.10 4.60
CA ASP A 84 -10.01 4.51 4.89
C ASP A 84 -8.51 4.77 5.13
N VAL A 85 -8.06 5.97 4.75
CA VAL A 85 -6.67 6.44 4.91
C VAL A 85 -6.68 7.89 5.38
N THR A 86 -5.58 8.34 5.99
CA THR A 86 -5.34 9.76 6.29
C THR A 86 -4.26 10.32 5.38
N ILE A 87 -4.58 11.42 4.69
CA ILE A 87 -3.65 12.12 3.79
C ILE A 87 -3.74 13.63 4.10
N GLY A 88 -2.60 14.30 4.27
CA GLY A 88 -2.59 15.73 4.61
C GLY A 88 -3.32 16.05 5.92
N GLY A 89 -3.38 15.11 6.85
CA GLY A 89 -4.10 15.24 8.12
C GLY A 89 -5.63 15.08 8.03
N GLN A 90 -6.17 14.71 6.87
CA GLN A 90 -7.61 14.53 6.66
C GLN A 90 -7.94 13.08 6.32
N LEU A 91 -9.07 12.60 6.84
CA LEU A 91 -9.60 11.27 6.54
C LEU A 91 -10.13 11.23 5.10
N VAL A 92 -9.71 10.21 4.36
CA VAL A 92 -10.16 9.87 3.01
C VAL A 92 -10.79 8.48 3.08
N PRO A 93 -12.11 8.37 2.86
CA PRO A 93 -12.79 7.08 2.88
C PRO A 93 -12.25 6.13 1.81
N ALA A 94 -12.38 4.83 2.04
CA ALA A 94 -12.12 3.79 1.05
C ALA A 94 -12.84 4.11 -0.27
N GLY A 95 -12.17 3.89 -1.39
CA GLY A 95 -12.70 4.24 -2.70
C GLY A 95 -11.64 4.67 -3.69
N SER A 96 -12.11 5.13 -4.85
CA SER A 96 -11.26 5.54 -5.97
C SER A 96 -11.40 7.03 -6.26
N TYR A 97 -10.27 7.71 -6.41
CA TYR A 97 -10.21 9.16 -6.57
C TYR A 97 -9.21 9.54 -7.67
N ALA A 98 -9.60 10.47 -8.53
CA ALA A 98 -8.70 11.02 -9.55
C ALA A 98 -7.78 12.06 -8.94
N LEU A 99 -6.50 11.96 -9.28
CA LEU A 99 -5.48 12.89 -8.84
C LEU A 99 -5.42 14.10 -9.78
N TYR A 100 -5.58 15.27 -9.19
CA TYR A 100 -5.27 16.56 -9.80
C TYR A 100 -4.22 17.28 -8.96
N ALA A 101 -3.55 18.24 -9.57
CA ALA A 101 -2.68 19.15 -8.87
C ALA A 101 -2.79 20.56 -9.44
N ILE A 102 -2.51 21.57 -8.63
CA ILE A 102 -2.26 22.94 -9.06
C ILE A 102 -0.80 23.24 -8.76
N PRO A 103 0.10 23.12 -9.75
CA PRO A 103 1.51 23.40 -9.54
C PRO A 103 1.74 24.88 -9.25
N GLY A 104 2.58 25.18 -8.27
CA GLY A 104 3.15 26.50 -8.04
C GLY A 104 4.68 26.43 -7.94
N LYS A 105 5.31 27.59 -7.79
CA LYS A 105 6.78 27.66 -7.65
C LYS A 105 7.26 27.15 -6.30
N ASN A 106 6.53 27.50 -5.23
CA ASN A 106 6.90 27.20 -3.85
C ASN A 106 5.85 26.34 -3.13
N ASP A 107 4.68 26.14 -3.73
CA ASP A 107 3.59 25.40 -3.12
C ASP A 107 2.78 24.73 -4.23
N TRP A 108 2.41 23.47 -4.02
CA TRP A 108 1.54 22.72 -4.91
C TRP A 108 0.29 22.32 -4.15
N THR A 109 -0.88 22.54 -4.74
CA THR A 109 -2.10 21.96 -4.20
C THR A 109 -2.32 20.58 -4.82
N ILE A 110 -2.40 19.55 -3.99
CA ILE A 110 -2.78 18.19 -4.37
C ILE A 110 -4.26 17.98 -4.10
N ILE A 111 -4.94 17.36 -5.06
CA ILE A 111 -6.38 17.21 -5.07
C ILE A 111 -6.74 15.77 -5.40
N PHE A 112 -7.56 15.15 -4.56
CA PHE A 112 -8.23 13.89 -4.85
C PHE A 112 -9.71 14.18 -5.13
N SER A 113 -10.13 13.99 -6.38
CA SER A 113 -11.51 14.22 -6.81
C SER A 113 -12.29 12.91 -6.88
N LYS A 114 -13.57 12.95 -6.49
CA LYS A 114 -14.51 11.82 -6.62
C LYS A 114 -14.82 11.48 -8.08
N ASN A 115 -14.60 12.41 -9.01
CA ASN A 115 -14.87 12.21 -10.42
C ASN A 115 -13.66 11.62 -11.15
N THR A 116 -13.68 10.29 -11.30
CA THR A 116 -12.59 9.52 -11.92
C THR A 116 -12.67 9.41 -13.45
N LYS A 117 -13.71 9.98 -14.06
CA LYS A 117 -14.04 9.73 -15.48
C LYS A 117 -13.58 10.83 -16.43
N LEU A 118 -13.11 11.97 -15.91
CA LEU A 118 -12.72 13.10 -16.75
C LEU A 118 -11.42 12.82 -17.51
N TRP A 119 -11.42 13.27 -18.76
CA TRP A 119 -10.25 13.26 -19.65
C TRP A 119 -9.67 14.67 -19.71
N GLY A 120 -8.64 14.92 -18.91
CA GLY A 120 -8.03 16.24 -18.73
C GLY A 120 -8.62 17.04 -17.55
N ALA A 121 -8.37 18.36 -17.55
CA ALA A 121 -8.87 19.28 -16.52
C ALA A 121 -10.20 19.98 -16.92
N ILE A 122 -10.62 19.85 -18.19
CA ILE A 122 -11.89 20.43 -18.66
C ILE A 122 -13.04 19.70 -17.97
N GLY A 123 -13.94 20.46 -17.34
CA GLY A 123 -15.06 19.93 -16.58
C GLY A 123 -14.74 19.58 -15.12
N TYR A 124 -13.50 19.81 -14.67
CA TYR A 124 -13.16 19.72 -13.25
C TYR A 124 -14.00 20.70 -12.41
N LYS A 125 -14.49 20.24 -11.26
CA LYS A 125 -15.30 21.03 -10.32
C LYS A 125 -14.74 20.88 -8.91
N PRO A 126 -14.35 21.98 -8.25
CA PRO A 126 -13.88 21.93 -6.85
C PRO A 126 -14.90 21.29 -5.87
N ALA A 127 -16.20 21.38 -6.17
CA ALA A 127 -17.25 20.74 -5.37
C ALA A 127 -17.18 19.19 -5.38
N GLU A 128 -16.42 18.59 -6.30
CA GLU A 128 -16.20 17.14 -6.39
C GLU A 128 -14.90 16.70 -5.70
N ASP A 129 -14.15 17.62 -5.07
CA ASP A 129 -12.95 17.30 -4.30
C ASP A 129 -13.33 16.51 -3.03
N GLN A 130 -12.74 15.33 -2.85
CA GLN A 130 -12.75 14.61 -1.56
C GLN A 130 -11.70 15.20 -0.62
N LEU A 131 -10.55 15.59 -1.16
CA LEU A 131 -9.42 16.09 -0.40
C LEU A 131 -8.67 17.11 -1.25
N ARG A 132 -8.28 18.22 -0.61
CA ARG A 132 -7.43 19.26 -1.17
C ARG A 132 -6.46 19.73 -0.09
N PHE A 133 -5.16 19.65 -0.36
CA PHE A 133 -4.12 20.04 0.59
C PHE A 133 -2.86 20.54 -0.13
N ASN A 134 -2.03 21.27 0.59
CA ASN A 134 -0.83 21.89 0.05
C ASN A 134 0.41 21.08 0.43
N VAL A 135 1.40 21.09 -0.46
CA VAL A 135 2.69 20.40 -0.31
C VAL A 135 3.80 21.23 -0.94
N GLU A 136 4.95 21.28 -0.29
CA GLU A 136 6.10 22.00 -0.80
C GLU A 136 6.81 21.17 -1.89
N PRO A 137 6.95 21.68 -3.12
CA PRO A 137 7.73 21.01 -4.15
C PRO A 137 9.23 21.15 -3.84
N SER A 138 9.98 20.11 -4.17
CA SER A 138 11.44 20.09 -4.08
C SER A 138 12.07 19.83 -5.46
N LYS A 139 13.35 20.18 -5.60
CA LYS A 139 14.11 19.93 -6.83
C LYS A 139 14.93 18.65 -6.71
N THR A 140 14.86 17.78 -7.72
CA THR A 140 15.70 16.58 -7.81
C THR A 140 17.10 16.92 -8.31
N SER A 141 18.11 16.14 -7.91
CA SER A 141 19.50 16.30 -8.37
C SER A 141 19.71 15.89 -9.83
N LYS A 142 18.86 15.00 -10.35
CA LYS A 142 18.85 14.54 -11.74
C LYS A 142 17.51 14.81 -12.41
N LYS A 143 17.54 14.90 -13.74
CA LYS A 143 16.31 14.97 -14.55
C LYS A 143 15.61 13.62 -14.58
N TYR A 144 14.31 13.63 -14.31
CA TYR A 144 13.37 12.53 -14.54
C TYR A 144 12.71 12.73 -15.91
N GLU A 145 13.23 12.01 -16.91
CA GLU A 145 12.73 12.13 -18.29
C GLU A 145 11.27 11.69 -18.41
N THR A 146 10.83 10.74 -17.60
CA THR A 146 9.49 10.17 -17.62
C THR A 146 8.82 10.35 -16.26
N PHE A 147 7.55 10.76 -16.26
CA PHE A 147 6.76 10.91 -15.03
C PHE A 147 6.74 9.59 -14.25
N GLU A 148 6.98 9.71 -12.94
CA GLU A 148 7.10 8.58 -12.03
C GLU A 148 6.31 8.86 -10.76
N ILE A 149 5.56 7.85 -10.33
CA ILE A 149 4.95 7.77 -8.99
C ILE A 149 5.61 6.59 -8.28
N ALA A 150 6.09 6.80 -7.06
CA ALA A 150 6.74 5.77 -6.25
C ALA A 150 6.33 5.87 -4.77
N PHE A 151 6.39 4.75 -4.05
CA PHE A 151 6.19 4.69 -2.60
C PHE A 151 7.52 4.51 -1.89
N ASN A 152 7.77 5.29 -0.84
CA ASN A 152 9.03 5.32 -0.10
C ASN A 152 8.77 5.47 1.40
N ASN A 153 9.82 5.34 2.23
CA ASN A 153 9.79 5.65 3.67
C ASN A 153 8.64 4.94 4.41
N PHE A 154 8.55 3.62 4.25
CA PHE A 154 7.52 2.82 4.90
C PHE A 154 7.69 2.78 6.42
N THR A 155 6.56 2.83 7.10
CA THR A 155 6.39 2.41 8.50
C THR A 155 5.31 1.34 8.55
N ASP A 156 5.04 0.81 9.74
CA ASP A 156 3.99 -0.21 9.94
C ASP A 156 2.59 0.26 9.52
N ASN A 157 2.37 1.58 9.43
CA ASN A 157 1.07 2.18 9.15
C ASN A 157 1.13 3.36 8.15
N SER A 158 2.24 3.55 7.44
CA SER A 158 2.35 4.68 6.51
C SER A 158 3.38 4.49 5.43
N ALA A 159 3.24 5.28 4.36
CA ALA A 159 4.21 5.40 3.29
C ALA A 159 4.18 6.83 2.73
N VAL A 160 5.29 7.26 2.13
CA VAL A 160 5.38 8.51 1.38
C VAL A 160 5.22 8.21 -0.11
N VAL A 161 4.19 8.79 -0.73
CA VAL A 161 4.05 8.84 -2.19
C VAL A 161 4.93 9.97 -2.70
N SER A 162 5.77 9.68 -3.70
CA SER A 162 6.64 10.63 -4.35
C SER A 162 6.32 10.68 -5.83
N MET A 163 5.99 11.87 -6.32
CA MET A 163 5.74 12.16 -7.74
C MET A 163 6.90 12.96 -8.30
N LYS A 164 7.49 12.50 -9.40
CA LYS A 164 8.66 13.13 -10.01
C LYS A 164 8.48 13.30 -11.52
N TRP A 165 8.79 14.48 -12.02
CA TRP A 165 8.91 14.74 -13.45
C TRP A 165 9.87 15.88 -13.71
N GLU A 166 10.67 15.78 -14.77
CA GLU A 166 11.71 16.77 -15.06
C GLU A 166 12.62 16.95 -13.84
N TYR A 167 12.63 18.12 -13.19
CA TYR A 167 13.37 18.35 -11.96
C TYR A 167 12.48 18.52 -10.74
N ALA A 168 11.16 18.45 -10.89
CA ALA A 168 10.22 18.62 -9.79
C ALA A 168 10.00 17.28 -9.08
N ARG A 169 9.93 17.35 -7.75
CA ARG A 169 9.49 16.28 -6.86
C ARG A 169 8.45 16.85 -5.90
N VAL A 170 7.37 16.11 -5.74
CA VAL A 170 6.35 16.39 -4.73
C VAL A 170 6.05 15.13 -3.96
N ASP A 171 6.04 15.25 -2.64
CA ASP A 171 5.82 14.14 -1.73
C ASP A 171 4.61 14.40 -0.83
N PHE A 172 3.84 13.35 -0.56
CA PHE A 172 2.81 13.38 0.48
C PHE A 172 2.72 12.03 1.19
N LYS A 173 2.34 12.06 2.46
CA LYS A 173 2.23 10.86 3.30
C LYS A 173 0.80 10.29 3.21
N ILE A 174 0.71 8.98 3.04
CA ILE A 174 -0.50 8.19 3.28
C ILE A 174 -0.30 7.48 4.62
N GLN A 175 -1.24 7.66 5.54
CA GLN A 175 -1.31 6.95 6.82
C GLN A 175 -2.56 6.08 6.85
N THR A 176 -2.46 4.92 7.51
CA THR A 176 -3.54 3.94 7.60
C THR A 176 -3.77 3.56 9.07
N ASP A 177 -5.02 3.23 9.41
CA ASP A 177 -5.39 2.86 10.78
C ASP A 177 -5.24 1.35 10.98
N VAL A 178 -4.05 0.93 11.39
CA VAL A 178 -3.74 -0.49 11.64
C VAL A 178 -4.23 -0.95 13.02
N ASP A 179 -4.09 -0.10 14.05
CA ASP A 179 -4.33 -0.49 15.44
C ASP A 179 -5.77 -0.92 15.72
N PRO A 180 -6.81 -0.16 15.32
CA PRO A 180 -8.18 -0.57 15.57
C PRO A 180 -8.54 -1.89 14.89
N ILE A 181 -7.98 -2.16 13.71
CA ILE A 181 -8.23 -3.39 12.95
C ILE A 181 -7.62 -4.59 13.68
N VAL A 182 -6.33 -4.51 14.01
CA VAL A 182 -5.64 -5.63 14.67
C VAL A 182 -6.20 -5.87 16.08
N MET A 183 -6.53 -4.81 16.82
CA MET A 183 -7.13 -4.94 18.15
C MET A 183 -8.52 -5.57 18.10
N ALA A 184 -9.34 -5.26 17.09
CA ALA A 184 -10.63 -5.92 16.88
C ALA A 184 -10.47 -7.42 16.60
N ASP A 185 -9.47 -7.79 15.79
CA ASP A 185 -9.16 -9.20 15.53
C ASP A 185 -8.63 -9.92 16.78
N ILE A 186 -7.75 -9.29 17.57
CA ILE A 186 -7.27 -9.86 18.85
C ILE A 186 -8.45 -10.05 19.82
N GLN A 187 -9.33 -9.05 19.94
CA GLN A 187 -10.51 -9.17 20.79
C GLN A 187 -11.36 -10.37 20.38
N LYS A 188 -11.72 -10.44 19.09
CA LYS A 188 -12.61 -11.47 18.55
C LYS A 188 -12.00 -12.87 18.56
N LEU A 189 -10.72 -13.01 18.20
CA LEU A 189 -10.10 -14.30 17.93
C LEU A 189 -9.31 -14.86 19.12
N VAL A 190 -8.91 -14.01 20.07
CA VAL A 190 -8.09 -14.42 21.23
C VAL A 190 -8.84 -14.24 22.53
N ILE A 191 -9.39 -13.05 22.78
CA ILE A 191 -9.98 -12.70 24.08
C ILE A 191 -11.36 -13.34 24.22
N ASP A 192 -12.27 -13.08 23.27
CA ASP A 192 -13.66 -13.54 23.33
C ASP A 192 -13.77 -15.07 23.27
N THR A 193 -12.90 -15.70 22.48
CA THR A 193 -12.86 -17.16 22.30
C THR A 193 -12.08 -17.87 23.39
N GLN A 194 -11.30 -17.14 24.20
CA GLN A 194 -10.29 -17.70 25.12
C GLN A 194 -9.42 -18.77 24.44
N THR A 195 -8.90 -18.42 23.26
CA THR A 195 -8.21 -19.38 22.40
C THR A 195 -6.99 -20.02 23.10
N THR A 196 -6.77 -21.29 22.80
CA THR A 196 -5.55 -22.04 23.16
C THR A 196 -4.64 -22.26 21.95
N ASP A 197 -4.98 -21.69 20.79
CA ASP A 197 -4.15 -21.80 19.60
C ASP A 197 -2.81 -21.05 19.81
N PRO A 198 -1.66 -21.76 19.77
CA PRO A 198 -0.37 -21.13 20.06
C PRO A 198 0.03 -20.09 19.01
N GLY A 199 -0.48 -20.21 17.77
CA GLY A 199 -0.23 -19.25 16.71
C GLY A 199 -0.93 -17.91 16.96
N LEU A 200 -2.23 -17.94 17.29
CA LEU A 200 -3.02 -16.75 17.62
C LEU A 200 -2.48 -16.05 18.88
N LEU A 201 -2.15 -16.82 19.92
CA LEU A 201 -1.53 -16.28 21.14
C LEU A 201 -0.19 -15.59 20.85
N PHE A 202 0.65 -16.20 20.01
CA PHE A 202 1.90 -15.59 19.60
C PHE A 202 1.70 -14.30 18.81
N GLN A 203 0.77 -14.29 17.86
CA GLN A 203 0.46 -13.10 17.05
C GLN A 203 -0.03 -11.94 17.93
N ALA A 204 -0.97 -12.20 18.83
CA ALA A 204 -1.49 -11.17 19.74
C ALA A 204 -0.41 -10.64 20.69
N GLY A 205 0.37 -11.53 21.30
CA GLY A 205 1.45 -11.12 22.21
C GLY A 205 2.58 -10.37 21.51
N SER A 206 2.95 -10.78 20.29
CA SER A 206 3.90 -10.05 19.44
C SER A 206 3.41 -8.65 19.09
N TYR A 207 2.11 -8.52 18.77
CA TYR A 207 1.50 -7.24 18.46
C TYR A 207 1.52 -6.30 19.68
N TYR A 208 1.14 -6.82 20.85
CA TYR A 208 1.15 -6.05 22.10
C TYR A 208 2.56 -5.58 22.47
N PHE A 209 3.56 -6.45 22.35
CA PHE A 209 4.96 -6.10 22.62
C PHE A 209 5.48 -5.03 21.65
N THR A 210 5.25 -5.22 20.34
CA THR A 210 5.76 -4.32 19.30
C THR A 210 5.16 -2.92 19.40
N ASN A 211 3.87 -2.83 19.74
CA ASN A 211 3.15 -1.56 19.84
C ASN A 211 3.10 -1.01 21.27
N SER A 212 3.96 -1.49 22.17
CA SER A 212 4.09 -1.00 23.56
C SER A 212 2.75 -0.95 24.31
N LYS A 213 1.93 -1.99 24.14
CA LYS A 213 0.68 -2.20 24.89
C LYS A 213 0.98 -2.88 26.24
N ASP A 214 0.04 -3.63 26.79
CA ASP A 214 0.24 -4.35 28.06
C ASP A 214 1.31 -5.45 27.91
N LEU A 215 2.48 -5.21 28.51
CA LEU A 215 3.61 -6.13 28.50
C LEU A 215 3.36 -7.41 29.29
N ASN A 216 2.58 -7.35 30.37
CA ASN A 216 2.24 -8.55 31.16
C ASN A 216 1.30 -9.46 30.36
N GLN A 217 0.32 -8.88 29.67
CA GLN A 217 -0.56 -9.64 28.79
C GLN A 217 0.20 -10.23 27.60
N ALA A 218 1.10 -9.45 26.99
CA ALA A 218 1.99 -9.93 25.94
C ALA A 218 2.82 -11.13 26.43
N TYR A 219 3.39 -11.03 27.62
CA TYR A 219 4.14 -12.11 28.24
C TYR A 219 3.29 -13.35 28.48
N ALA A 220 2.09 -13.20 29.04
CA ALA A 220 1.19 -14.31 29.32
C ALA A 220 0.86 -15.10 28.04
N TRP A 221 0.48 -14.42 26.95
CA TRP A 221 0.16 -15.08 25.68
C TRP A 221 1.39 -15.72 25.02
N VAL A 222 2.52 -15.01 24.96
CA VAL A 222 3.75 -15.54 24.35
C VAL A 222 4.29 -16.71 25.18
N LYS A 223 4.26 -16.63 26.51
CA LYS A 223 4.65 -17.73 27.40
C LYS A 223 3.82 -18.98 27.10
N THR A 224 2.49 -18.87 27.15
CA THR A 224 1.58 -20.00 26.85
C THR A 224 1.85 -20.59 25.47
N SER A 225 1.98 -19.74 24.44
CA SER A 225 2.34 -20.18 23.08
C SER A 225 3.66 -20.98 23.06
N THR A 226 4.72 -20.45 23.67
CA THR A 226 6.05 -21.08 23.68
C THR A 226 6.15 -22.32 24.57
N ASP A 227 5.31 -22.43 25.59
CA ASP A 227 5.24 -23.62 26.44
C ASP A 227 4.54 -24.77 25.69
N MET A 228 3.58 -24.46 24.80
CA MET A 228 2.86 -25.44 23.97
C MET A 228 3.59 -25.85 22.70
N ASP A 229 4.07 -24.88 21.90
CA ASP A 229 4.71 -25.09 20.60
C ASP A 229 5.98 -24.24 20.49
N PRO A 230 7.06 -24.63 21.20
CA PRO A 230 8.31 -23.87 21.20
C PRO A 230 8.95 -23.87 19.82
N LYS A 231 9.29 -22.69 19.32
CA LYS A 231 10.09 -22.49 18.11
C LYS A 231 11.19 -21.49 18.43
N TYR A 232 12.35 -21.59 17.77
CA TYR A 232 13.48 -20.72 18.12
C TYR A 232 13.09 -19.24 18.05
N TRP A 233 12.28 -18.81 17.08
CA TRP A 233 11.84 -17.43 16.96
C TRP A 233 10.77 -17.02 17.97
N THR A 234 9.87 -17.93 18.38
CA THR A 234 8.84 -17.61 19.36
C THR A 234 9.43 -17.47 20.76
N VAL A 235 10.36 -18.37 21.12
CA VAL A 235 11.12 -18.30 22.37
C VAL A 235 12.04 -17.08 22.40
N HIS A 236 12.56 -16.63 21.25
CA HIS A 236 13.33 -15.39 21.18
C HIS A 236 12.48 -14.16 21.55
N LEU A 237 11.23 -14.07 21.04
CA LEU A 237 10.32 -13.00 21.43
C LEU A 237 10.01 -13.04 22.93
N ARG A 238 9.76 -14.23 23.49
CA ARG A 238 9.57 -14.40 24.93
C ARG A 238 10.73 -13.79 25.72
N ALA A 239 11.97 -14.12 25.33
CA ALA A 239 13.15 -13.58 25.99
C ALA A 239 13.19 -12.04 25.91
N LYS A 240 12.82 -11.43 24.77
CA LYS A 240 12.75 -9.97 24.63
C LYS A 240 11.71 -9.35 25.57
N ILE A 241 10.54 -9.99 25.72
CA ILE A 241 9.49 -9.53 26.63
C ILE A 241 9.97 -9.66 28.09
N GLU A 242 10.60 -10.78 28.45
CA GLU A 242 11.17 -11.00 29.79
C GLU A 242 12.23 -9.94 30.12
N VAL A 243 13.07 -9.53 29.16
CA VAL A 243 13.99 -8.40 29.34
C VAL A 243 13.22 -7.10 29.61
N ALA A 244 12.19 -6.80 28.82
CA ALA A 244 11.38 -5.59 28.99
C ALA A 244 10.64 -5.54 30.34
N LEU A 245 10.32 -6.70 30.90
CA LEU A 245 9.72 -6.86 32.23
C LEU A 245 10.77 -6.91 33.37
N GLY A 246 12.07 -6.84 33.07
CA GLY A 246 13.13 -6.93 34.07
C GLY A 246 13.38 -8.35 34.62
N MET A 247 12.80 -9.38 34.00
CA MET A 247 12.92 -10.80 34.37
C MET A 247 14.23 -11.39 33.86
N LYS A 248 15.37 -10.91 34.40
CA LYS A 248 16.71 -11.19 33.85
C LYS A 248 17.05 -12.68 33.82
N THR A 249 16.67 -13.44 34.84
CA THR A 249 16.96 -14.87 34.94
C THR A 249 16.21 -15.66 33.88
N GLU A 250 14.90 -15.41 33.76
CA GLU A 250 14.00 -16.02 32.79
C GLU A 250 14.42 -15.64 31.37
N ALA A 251 14.74 -14.36 31.14
CA ALA A 251 15.21 -13.88 29.85
C ALA A 251 16.49 -14.61 29.39
N LEU A 252 17.45 -14.85 30.29
CA LEU A 252 18.66 -15.62 29.98
C LEU A 252 18.33 -17.09 29.67
N GLN A 253 17.42 -17.70 30.42
CA GLN A 253 16.99 -19.08 30.15
C GLN A 253 16.33 -19.19 28.77
N SER A 254 15.35 -18.33 28.48
CA SER A 254 14.66 -18.28 27.20
C SER A 254 15.61 -17.97 26.04
N ALA A 255 16.51 -17.00 26.17
CA ALA A 255 17.45 -16.65 25.10
C ALA A 255 18.44 -17.78 24.81
N ASN A 256 18.94 -18.49 25.84
CA ASN A 256 19.81 -19.65 25.64
C ASN A 256 19.05 -20.82 25.01
N LYS A 257 17.81 -21.08 25.44
CA LYS A 257 16.94 -22.10 24.82
C LYS A 257 16.69 -21.80 23.34
N SER A 258 16.30 -20.56 23.03
CA SER A 258 16.11 -20.10 21.65
C SER A 258 17.38 -20.25 20.81
N ARG A 259 18.55 -19.90 21.36
CA ARG A 259 19.84 -20.06 20.67
C ARG A 259 20.12 -21.53 20.34
N ALA A 260 19.97 -22.44 21.31
CA ALA A 260 20.22 -23.87 21.10
C ALA A 260 19.29 -24.45 20.01
N MET A 261 18.01 -24.07 20.00
CA MET A 261 17.07 -24.47 18.95
C MET A 261 17.46 -23.90 17.58
N ALA A 262 18.00 -22.66 17.53
CA ALA A 262 18.48 -22.06 16.29
C ALA A 262 19.77 -22.73 15.77
N GLU A 263 20.65 -23.18 16.67
CA GLU A 263 21.85 -23.96 16.34
C GLU A 263 21.46 -25.31 15.71
N GLU A 264 20.51 -26.02 16.30
CA GLU A 264 19.96 -27.28 15.76
C GLU A 264 19.30 -27.06 14.39
N ALA A 265 18.53 -25.98 14.24
CA ALA A 265 17.91 -25.59 12.97
C ALA A 265 18.90 -24.99 11.96
N LYS A 266 20.19 -24.86 12.30
CA LYS A 266 21.24 -24.24 11.48
C LYS A 266 20.86 -22.84 10.97
N ASN A 267 20.20 -22.04 11.81
CA ASN A 267 19.79 -20.67 11.50
C ASN A 267 20.76 -19.64 12.12
N PRO A 268 21.79 -19.16 11.39
CA PRO A 268 22.81 -18.27 11.93
C PRO A 268 22.26 -16.91 12.40
N ASP A 269 21.18 -16.42 11.79
CA ASP A 269 20.59 -15.12 12.13
C ASP A 269 20.03 -15.13 13.56
N TYR A 270 19.30 -16.18 13.92
CA TYR A 270 18.74 -16.32 15.26
C TYR A 270 19.78 -16.69 16.32
N ILE A 271 20.87 -17.37 15.93
CA ILE A 271 22.02 -17.56 16.83
C ILE A 271 22.59 -16.19 17.22
N ALA A 272 22.84 -15.33 16.23
CA ALA A 272 23.39 -13.99 16.46
C ALA A 272 22.42 -13.07 17.23
N LEU A 273 21.11 -13.13 16.94
CA LEU A 273 20.09 -12.38 17.68
C LEU A 273 20.08 -12.74 19.16
N ASN A 274 20.10 -14.03 19.49
CA ASN A 274 20.13 -14.48 20.88
C ASN A 274 21.45 -14.13 21.58
N GLN A 275 22.59 -14.26 20.90
CA GLN A 275 23.88 -13.84 21.48
C GLN A 275 23.89 -12.34 21.84
N ARG A 276 23.35 -11.48 20.97
CA ARG A 276 23.20 -10.04 21.25
C ARG A 276 22.30 -9.80 22.46
N LEU A 277 21.14 -10.47 22.52
CA LEU A 277 20.21 -10.34 23.64
C LEU A 277 20.81 -10.83 24.97
N ILE A 278 21.50 -11.98 24.97
CA ILE A 278 22.19 -12.50 26.15
C ILE A 278 23.25 -11.50 26.65
N LYS A 279 23.98 -10.86 25.73
CA LYS A 279 24.99 -9.85 26.07
C LYS A 279 24.36 -8.60 26.69
N SER A 280 23.15 -8.20 26.29
CA SER A 280 22.48 -7.01 26.86
C SER A 280 21.86 -7.24 28.24
N ILE A 281 21.70 -8.50 28.68
CA ILE A 281 21.14 -8.83 30.01
C ILE A 281 22.22 -8.82 31.10
N LYS A 282 23.46 -9.14 30.72
CA LYS A 282 24.65 -9.15 31.58
C LYS A 282 25.11 -7.73 31.88
#